data_AF-A0A968USQ9-F1
#
_entry.id   AF-A0A968USQ9-F1
#
_cell.length_a   1.000
_cell.length_b   1.000
_cell.length_c   1.000
_cell.angle_alpha   90.00
_cell.angle_beta   90.00
_cell.angle_gamma   90.00
#
_symmetry.space_group_name_H-M   'P 1'
#
loop_
_entity.id
_entity.type
_entity.pdbx_description
1 polymer ?
#
loop_
_entity_poly.entity_id
_entity_poly.type
_entity_poly.pdbx_seq_one_letter_code
_entity_poly.pdbx_strand_id
1 'polypeptide(L)'
;MEDKQSKIQVGGSVGGSVTAGSIQGTSSSNVGGNVSFAINELPSSSEADKPGIKELITQLQEAIEAEQNLSEDDKQDALEQVKELAEAAQNPNDAEMKNKAKKADRMLGRIISAVPQATKLLEFCNHLLPLITKVFGF
;
A
#
# COMPACT_ATOMS: atom_id res chain seq x y z
N MET A 1 49.24 -12.17 22.73
CA MET A 1 48.45 -13.22 22.04
C MET A 1 47.80 -14.04 23.13
N GLU A 2 46.49 -14.04 23.34
CA GLU A 2 45.34 -13.66 22.51
C GLU A 2 44.21 -13.08 23.36
N ASP A 3 43.52 -12.10 22.80
CA ASP A 3 42.42 -11.37 23.40
C ASP A 3 41.11 -12.16 23.36
N LYS A 4 40.35 -12.05 24.45
CA LYS A 4 39.05 -12.69 24.69
C LYS A 4 38.00 -12.23 23.68
N GLN A 5 37.33 -13.20 23.09
CA GLN A 5 36.19 -13.01 22.19
C GLN A 5 34.94 -12.53 22.95
N SER A 6 34.39 -11.40 22.53
CA SER A 6 33.06 -10.93 22.91
C SER A 6 32.00 -11.70 22.09
N LYS A 7 31.11 -12.42 22.78
CA LYS A 7 29.90 -13.00 22.18
C LYS A 7 28.88 -11.89 21.92
N ILE A 8 28.54 -11.67 20.66
CA ILE A 8 27.36 -10.89 20.27
C ILE A 8 26.32 -11.91 19.81
N GLN A 9 25.22 -12.03 20.55
CA GLN A 9 24.07 -12.85 20.19
C GLN A 9 23.02 -11.93 19.57
N VAL A 10 22.96 -11.89 18.24
CA VAL A 10 21.88 -11.24 17.49
C VAL A 10 20.79 -12.29 17.29
N GLY A 11 19.86 -12.36 18.24
CA GLY A 11 18.64 -13.16 18.15
C GLY A 11 17.49 -12.31 17.63
N GLY A 12 17.15 -12.51 16.36
CA GLY A 12 15.98 -11.90 15.71
C GLY A 12 15.86 -12.45 14.29
N SER A 13 15.29 -13.65 14.15
CA SER A 13 14.97 -14.22 12.83
C SER A 13 13.88 -13.38 12.19
N VAL A 14 14.25 -12.56 11.21
CA VAL A 14 13.30 -12.00 10.25
C VAL A 14 13.23 -13.00 9.10
N GLY A 15 12.17 -13.80 9.09
CA GLY A 15 11.88 -14.74 8.01
C GLY A 15 11.58 -13.98 6.72
N GLY A 16 12.15 -14.46 5.61
CA GLY A 16 11.93 -13.94 4.27
C GLY A 16 13.22 -13.94 3.48
N SER A 17 13.40 -14.96 2.64
CA SER A 17 14.50 -15.02 1.67
C SER A 17 14.48 -13.77 0.78
N VAL A 18 15.38 -12.83 1.06
CA VAL A 18 15.75 -11.81 0.09
C VAL A 18 16.57 -12.50 -0.99
N THR A 19 15.92 -12.83 -2.11
CA THR A 19 16.62 -13.31 -3.28
C THR A 19 17.47 -12.16 -3.81
N ALA A 20 18.77 -12.25 -3.54
CA ALA A 20 19.79 -11.34 -4.04
C ALA A 20 19.86 -11.44 -5.57
N GLY A 21 19.08 -10.61 -6.24
CA GLY A 21 19.17 -10.34 -7.67
C GLY A 21 18.90 -8.85 -7.89
N SER A 22 19.96 -8.05 -7.78
CA SER A 22 20.01 -6.68 -8.31
C SER A 22 18.92 -5.71 -7.83
N ILE A 23 18.91 -5.35 -6.54
CA ILE A 23 18.27 -4.10 -6.09
C ILE A 23 19.20 -2.94 -6.43
N GLN A 24 19.28 -2.63 -7.72
CA GLN A 24 19.75 -1.34 -8.21
C GLN A 24 18.54 -0.71 -8.88
N GLY A 25 17.65 -0.18 -8.05
CA GLY A 25 16.40 0.43 -8.47
C GLY A 25 16.19 1.68 -7.64
N THR A 26 15.98 2.79 -8.33
CA THR A 26 15.58 4.09 -7.79
C THR A 26 14.43 3.92 -6.79
N SER A 27 14.30 4.84 -5.83
CA SER A 27 13.38 4.88 -4.68
C SER A 27 11.98 4.28 -4.90
N SER A 28 11.40 4.42 -6.10
CA SER A 28 10.11 3.83 -6.52
C SER A 28 10.06 2.29 -6.52
N SER A 29 11.19 1.61 -6.70
CA SER A 29 11.25 0.14 -6.86
C SER A 29 10.90 -0.60 -5.57
N ASN A 30 11.22 0.00 -4.42
CA ASN A 30 11.10 -0.65 -3.12
C ASN A 30 9.68 -0.50 -2.53
N VAL A 31 8.98 0.61 -2.83
CA VAL A 31 7.60 0.83 -2.38
C VAL A 31 6.60 0.02 -3.21
N GLY A 32 6.70 0.06 -4.55
CA GLY A 32 5.76 -0.67 -5.43
C GLY A 32 5.81 -2.19 -5.26
N GLY A 33 7.01 -2.74 -5.02
CA GLY A 33 7.19 -4.16 -4.69
C GLY A 33 6.52 -4.56 -3.36
N ASN A 34 6.57 -3.68 -2.36
CA ASN A 34 5.91 -3.90 -1.06
C ASN A 34 4.39 -3.75 -1.12
N VAL A 35 3.87 -2.82 -1.93
CA VAL A 35 2.43 -2.64 -2.18
C VAL A 35 1.84 -3.90 -2.82
N SER A 36 2.47 -4.37 -3.90
CA SER A 36 2.02 -5.56 -4.64
C SER A 36 2.00 -6.81 -3.76
N PHE A 37 2.99 -6.94 -2.86
CA PHE A 37 3.03 -8.02 -1.87
C PHE A 37 1.82 -7.95 -0.91
N ALA A 38 1.57 -6.80 -0.28
CA ALA A 38 0.46 -6.63 0.65
C ALA A 38 -0.92 -6.87 0.01
N ILE A 39 -1.09 -6.44 -1.25
CA ILE A 39 -2.30 -6.69 -2.02
C ILE A 39 -2.47 -8.18 -2.35
N ASN A 40 -1.39 -8.89 -2.61
CA ASN A 40 -1.49 -10.30 -2.97
C ASN A 40 -1.99 -11.18 -1.81
N GLU A 41 -1.73 -10.77 -0.56
CA GLU A 41 -2.23 -11.40 0.67
C GLU A 41 -3.74 -11.21 0.89
N LEU A 42 -4.39 -10.33 0.12
CA LEU A 42 -5.83 -10.12 0.23
C LEU A 42 -6.63 -11.26 -0.43
N PRO A 43 -7.80 -11.63 0.14
CA PRO A 43 -8.69 -12.57 -0.50
C PRO A 43 -9.25 -11.96 -1.79
N SER A 44 -9.36 -12.78 -2.84
CA SER A 44 -10.08 -12.42 -4.06
C SER A 44 -11.58 -12.26 -3.78
N SER A 45 -12.27 -11.53 -4.66
CA SER A 45 -13.72 -11.36 -4.55
C SER A 45 -14.46 -12.70 -4.45
N SER A 46 -15.41 -12.80 -3.53
CA SER A 46 -16.35 -13.92 -3.46
C SER A 46 -17.55 -13.74 -4.40
N GLU A 47 -17.73 -12.54 -4.97
CA GLU A 47 -18.78 -12.22 -5.93
C GLU A 47 -18.19 -12.14 -7.35
N ALA A 48 -18.68 -12.96 -8.27
CA ALA A 48 -18.13 -13.04 -9.63
C ALA A 48 -18.27 -11.73 -10.44
N ASP A 49 -19.31 -10.93 -10.14
CA ASP A 49 -19.65 -9.72 -10.89
C ASP A 49 -19.25 -8.41 -10.19
N LYS A 50 -18.59 -8.47 -9.03
CA LYS A 50 -18.16 -7.27 -8.30
C LYS A 50 -16.68 -7.34 -7.93
N PRO A 51 -15.92 -6.26 -8.13
CA PRO A 51 -14.54 -6.21 -7.70
C PRO A 51 -14.48 -6.35 -6.17
N GLY A 52 -13.64 -7.25 -5.70
CA GLY A 52 -13.34 -7.41 -4.29
C GLY A 52 -12.35 -6.37 -3.81
N ILE A 53 -12.00 -6.42 -2.52
CA ILE A 53 -11.07 -5.44 -1.94
C ILE A 53 -9.68 -5.50 -2.58
N LYS A 54 -9.22 -6.70 -2.97
CA LYS A 54 -7.96 -6.89 -3.70
C LYS A 54 -7.99 -6.12 -5.02
N GLU A 55 -9.02 -6.34 -5.83
CA GLU A 55 -9.18 -5.73 -7.14
C GLU A 55 -9.37 -4.21 -7.06
N LEU A 56 -10.07 -3.71 -6.04
CA LEU A 56 -10.23 -2.27 -5.81
C LEU A 56 -8.90 -1.60 -5.44
N ILE A 57 -8.10 -2.23 -4.56
CA ILE A 57 -6.80 -1.67 -4.14
C ILE A 57 -5.76 -1.78 -5.27
N THR A 58 -5.77 -2.85 -6.07
CA THR A 58 -4.94 -2.96 -7.29
C THR A 58 -5.26 -1.83 -8.27
N GLN A 59 -6.55 -1.59 -8.54
CA GLN A 59 -6.96 -0.51 -9.43
C GLN A 59 -6.50 0.87 -8.91
N LEU A 60 -6.59 1.10 -7.59
CA LEU A 60 -6.10 2.33 -6.98
C LEU A 60 -4.58 2.49 -7.15
N GLN A 61 -3.80 1.43 -6.95
CA GLN A 61 -2.35 1.42 -7.20
C GLN A 61 -2.05 1.83 -8.65
N GLU A 62 -2.67 1.16 -9.63
CA GLU A 62 -2.43 1.41 -11.05
C GLU A 62 -2.80 2.85 -11.45
N ALA A 63 -3.89 3.38 -10.91
CA ALA A 63 -4.31 4.75 -11.16
C ALA A 63 -3.28 5.77 -10.64
N ILE A 64 -2.72 5.54 -9.46
CA ILE A 64 -1.66 6.38 -8.87
C ILE A 64 -0.36 6.28 -9.70
N GLU A 65 0.03 5.08 -10.10
CA GLU A 65 1.23 4.85 -10.91
C GLU A 65 1.12 5.53 -12.28
N ALA A 66 -0.06 5.48 -12.90
CA ALA A 66 -0.34 6.08 -14.20
C ALA A 66 -0.50 7.62 -14.15
N GLU A 67 -0.81 8.20 -12.99
CA GLU A 67 -1.03 9.64 -12.86
C GLU A 67 0.26 10.43 -13.12
N GLN A 68 0.17 11.38 -14.06
CA GLN A 68 1.29 12.20 -14.51
C GLN A 68 1.35 13.54 -13.76
N ASN A 69 0.25 13.94 -13.12
CA ASN A 69 0.14 15.19 -12.37
C ASN A 69 0.61 15.04 -10.91
N LEU A 70 0.92 13.82 -10.45
CA LEU A 70 1.56 13.60 -9.16
C LEU A 70 3.07 13.75 -9.29
N SER A 71 3.67 14.45 -8.32
CA SER A 71 5.12 14.42 -8.14
C SER A 71 5.60 13.01 -7.76
N GLU A 72 6.88 12.72 -7.93
CA GLU A 72 7.43 11.41 -7.52
C GLU A 72 7.24 11.17 -6.02
N ASP A 73 7.43 12.21 -5.20
CA ASP A 73 7.22 12.16 -3.75
C ASP A 73 5.75 11.90 -3.40
N ASP A 74 4.81 12.65 -4.00
CA ASP A 74 3.37 12.45 -3.75
C ASP A 74 2.90 11.07 -4.22
N LYS A 75 3.47 10.56 -5.33
CA LYS A 75 3.19 9.21 -5.83
C LYS A 75 3.69 8.16 -4.86
N GLN A 76 4.90 8.33 -4.33
CA GLN A 76 5.46 7.42 -3.33
C GLN A 76 4.62 7.42 -2.05
N ASP A 77 4.27 8.61 -1.54
CA ASP A 77 3.42 8.74 -0.35
C ASP A 77 2.04 8.11 -0.58
N ALA A 78 1.44 8.32 -1.74
CA ALA A 78 0.16 7.72 -2.10
C ALA A 78 0.25 6.19 -2.15
N LEU A 79 1.30 5.65 -2.77
CA LEU A 79 1.54 4.20 -2.80
C LEU A 79 1.77 3.62 -1.40
N GLU A 80 2.44 4.35 -0.51
CA GLU A 80 2.54 3.93 0.90
C GLU A 80 1.17 3.85 1.57
N GLN A 81 0.27 4.81 1.32
CA GLN A 81 -1.10 4.73 1.83
C GLN A 81 -1.90 3.56 1.21
N VAL A 82 -1.70 3.25 -0.07
CA VAL A 82 -2.31 2.08 -0.72
C VAL A 82 -1.85 0.79 -0.05
N LYS A 83 -0.56 0.68 0.29
CA LYS A 83 -0.05 -0.45 1.07
C LYS A 83 -0.73 -0.51 2.44
N GLU A 84 -0.87 0.61 3.14
CA GLU A 84 -1.53 0.63 4.45
C GLU A 84 -3.00 0.18 4.38
N LEU A 85 -3.72 0.55 3.31
CA LEU A 85 -5.07 0.06 3.04
C LEU A 85 -5.07 -1.46 2.80
N ALA A 86 -4.11 -1.97 2.04
CA ALA A 86 -3.98 -3.41 1.79
C ALA A 86 -3.71 -4.19 3.08
N GLU A 87 -2.77 -3.74 3.90
CA GLU A 87 -2.47 -4.37 5.19
C GLU A 87 -3.68 -4.31 6.14
N ALA A 88 -4.37 -3.16 6.20
CA ALA A 88 -5.57 -3.04 7.01
C ALA A 88 -6.70 -3.96 6.52
N ALA A 89 -6.85 -4.12 5.21
CA ALA A 89 -7.87 -4.95 4.59
C ALA A 89 -7.70 -6.46 4.86
N GLN A 90 -6.54 -6.90 5.34
CA GLN A 90 -6.37 -8.28 5.83
C GLN A 90 -7.18 -8.54 7.10
N ASN A 91 -7.38 -7.51 7.95
CA ASN A 91 -8.15 -7.59 9.19
C ASN A 91 -9.07 -6.36 9.35
N PRO A 92 -10.07 -6.17 8.46
CA PRO A 92 -10.81 -4.91 8.33
C PRO A 92 -11.74 -4.62 9.52
N ASN A 93 -12.02 -5.62 10.35
CA ASN A 93 -12.84 -5.49 11.55
C ASN A 93 -12.05 -5.04 12.79
N ASP A 94 -10.72 -5.16 12.76
CA ASP A 94 -9.84 -4.76 13.85
C ASP A 94 -9.82 -3.23 14.02
N ALA A 95 -9.80 -2.76 15.27
CA ALA A 95 -9.91 -1.33 15.57
C ALA A 95 -8.65 -0.55 15.14
N GLU A 96 -7.47 -1.14 15.28
CA GLU A 96 -6.20 -0.55 14.86
C GLU A 96 -6.15 -0.49 13.33
N MET A 97 -6.56 -1.56 12.64
CA MET A 97 -6.62 -1.60 11.18
C MET A 97 -7.63 -0.61 10.61
N LYS A 98 -8.81 -0.44 11.23
CA LYS A 98 -9.75 0.61 10.84
C LYS A 98 -9.14 2.00 10.99
N ASN A 99 -8.39 2.23 12.07
CA ASN A 99 -7.73 3.52 12.28
C ASN A 99 -6.61 3.75 11.26
N LYS A 100 -5.86 2.71 10.90
CA LYS A 100 -4.87 2.73 9.83
C LYS A 100 -5.52 3.06 8.48
N ALA A 101 -6.58 2.36 8.12
CA ALA A 101 -7.34 2.63 6.90
C ALA A 101 -7.89 4.07 6.85
N LYS A 102 -8.42 4.60 7.98
CA LYS A 102 -8.88 5.99 8.06
C LYS A 102 -7.76 7.01 7.85
N LYS A 103 -6.55 6.74 8.36
CA LYS A 103 -5.40 7.61 8.15
C LYS A 103 -4.95 7.58 6.69
N ALA A 104 -4.86 6.38 6.12
CA ALA A 104 -4.51 6.18 4.72
C ALA A 104 -5.49 6.87 3.78
N ASP A 105 -6.79 6.69 3.97
CA ASP A 105 -7.85 7.35 3.21
C ASP A 105 -7.75 8.89 3.29
N ARG A 106 -7.55 9.44 4.49
CA ARG A 106 -7.36 10.89 4.67
C ARG A 106 -6.13 11.42 3.96
N MET A 107 -5.01 10.70 4.03
CA MET A 107 -3.77 11.10 3.38
C MET A 107 -3.89 11.03 1.86
N LEU A 108 -4.50 9.96 1.33
CA LEU A 108 -4.85 9.86 -0.09
C LEU A 108 -5.74 11.02 -0.53
N GLY A 109 -6.78 11.35 0.23
CA GLY A 109 -7.65 12.49 -0.06
C GLY A 109 -6.88 13.81 -0.14
N ARG A 110 -5.85 14.01 0.69
CA ARG A 110 -4.98 15.20 0.65
C ARG A 110 -4.10 15.20 -0.61
N ILE A 111 -3.47 14.09 -0.94
CA ILE A 111 -2.61 13.98 -2.13
C ILE A 111 -3.44 14.18 -3.40
N ILE A 112 -4.60 13.52 -3.48
CA ILE A 112 -5.52 13.63 -4.61
C ILE A 112 -6.11 15.05 -4.70
N SER A 113 -6.28 15.77 -3.59
CA SER A 113 -6.71 17.17 -3.64
C SER A 113 -5.66 18.12 -4.22
N ALA A 114 -4.39 17.69 -4.30
CA ALA A 114 -3.31 18.46 -4.90
C ALA A 114 -3.23 18.29 -6.43
N VAL A 115 -3.88 17.26 -7.01
CA VAL A 115 -3.95 17.10 -8.47
C VAL A 115 -5.05 17.98 -9.09
N PRO A 116 -4.94 18.35 -10.38
CA PRO A 116 -5.98 19.10 -11.05
C PRO A 116 -7.36 18.41 -10.98
N GLN A 117 -8.42 19.20 -10.79
CA GLN A 117 -9.79 18.67 -10.59
C GLN A 117 -10.39 17.90 -11.79
N ALA A 118 -9.77 17.96 -12.96
CA ALA A 118 -10.20 17.23 -14.16
C ALA A 118 -9.33 15.99 -14.45
N THR A 119 -8.61 15.48 -13.45
CA THR A 119 -7.79 14.27 -13.60
C THR A 119 -8.64 13.01 -13.49
N LYS A 120 -8.25 11.99 -14.27
CA LYS A 120 -8.83 10.65 -14.18
C LYS A 120 -8.64 10.06 -12.79
N LEU A 121 -7.50 10.34 -12.13
CA LEU A 121 -7.24 9.88 -10.77
C LEU A 121 -8.30 10.40 -9.78
N LEU A 122 -8.67 11.67 -9.84
CA LEU A 122 -9.69 12.23 -8.94
C LEU A 122 -11.06 11.57 -9.14
N GLU A 123 -11.54 11.45 -10.38
CA GLU A 123 -12.79 10.75 -10.68
C GLU A 123 -12.76 9.30 -10.18
N PHE A 124 -11.64 8.61 -10.43
CA PHE A 124 -11.46 7.22 -10.08
C PHE A 124 -11.43 7.02 -8.56
N CYS A 125 -10.70 7.86 -7.83
CA CYS A 125 -10.64 7.82 -6.38
C CYS A 125 -11.99 8.19 -5.72
N ASN A 126 -12.74 9.13 -6.29
CA ASN A 126 -14.10 9.45 -5.82
C ASN A 126 -15.06 8.25 -5.94
N HIS A 127 -14.78 7.31 -6.86
CA HIS A 127 -15.54 6.08 -6.99
C HIS A 127 -14.98 4.94 -6.13
N LEU A 128 -13.66 4.74 -6.16
CA LEU A 128 -13.01 3.61 -5.49
C LEU A 128 -12.89 3.77 -3.99
N LEU A 129 -12.51 4.95 -3.48
CA LEU A 129 -12.28 5.15 -2.06
C LEU A 129 -13.53 4.80 -1.23
N PRO A 130 -14.75 5.26 -1.58
CA PRO A 130 -15.96 4.84 -0.85
C PRO A 130 -16.21 3.33 -0.85
N LEU A 131 -15.84 2.61 -1.92
CA LEU A 131 -15.96 1.16 -1.98
C LEU A 131 -14.95 0.46 -1.07
N ILE A 132 -13.73 1.01 -0.99
CA ILE A 132 -12.67 0.54 -0.09
C ILE A 132 -13.04 0.82 1.37
N THR A 133 -13.44 2.04 1.73
CA THR A 133 -13.76 2.41 3.12
C THR A 133 -14.96 1.65 3.67
N LYS A 134 -15.92 1.28 2.80
CA LYS A 134 -17.06 0.43 3.16
C LYS A 134 -16.65 -0.91 3.76
N VAL A 135 -15.52 -1.50 3.34
CA VAL A 135 -14.99 -2.75 3.91
C VAL A 135 -14.64 -2.58 5.40
N PHE A 136 -14.21 -1.38 5.77
CA PHE A 136 -13.85 -1.01 7.15
C PHE A 136 -15.03 -0.45 7.96
N GLY A 137 -16.16 -0.19 7.31
CA GLY A 137 -17.40 0.30 7.91
C GLY A 137 -17.38 1.78 8.31
N PHE A 138 -16.74 2.63 7.49
CA PHE A 138 -16.79 4.09 7.65
C PHE A 138 -16.92 4.83 6.31
#